data_AF-A0A953P4B5-F1
#
_entry.id   AF-A0A953P4B5-F1
#
_cell.length_a   1.000
_cell.length_b   1.000
_cell.length_c   1.000
_cell.angle_alpha   90.00
_cell.angle_beta   90.00
_cell.angle_gamma   90.00
#
_symmetry.space_group_name_H-M   'P 1'
#
loop_
_entity.id
_entity.type
_entity.pdbx_description
1 polymer ?
#
loop_
_entity_poly.entity_id
_entity_poly.type
_entity_poly.pdbx_seq_one_letter_code
_entity_poly.pdbx_strand_id
1 'polypeptide(L)'
;MPLSLLNDFLYCQRRAALKAVEGQWGENVHTIRGDLAHEHADLPGYEVAKGVKLLRALPVFSERLGLSGKCDIVERYSDGSLSPVEYKKGKRRQFENDDAQLCAQALCLEEMFGRPVKYGAVFHAASKRRREVEFTAELRKTTEDAVAELHQLVETGTVPLAVFKPACEECSLYRICLPQITSRPGSLARAAEDLYRT
;
A
#
# COMPACT_ATOMS: atom_id res chain seq x y z
N MET A 1 -3.73 -7.58 -9.56
CA MET A 1 -4.17 -6.63 -8.52
C MET A 1 -3.00 -5.75 -8.09
N PRO A 2 -3.17 -4.42 -7.93
CA PRO A 2 -2.08 -3.53 -7.54
C PRO A 2 -1.57 -3.78 -6.12
N LEU A 3 -0.25 -3.82 -5.92
CA LEU A 3 0.38 -3.89 -4.58
C LEU A 3 -0.05 -2.75 -3.64
N SER A 4 -0.30 -1.57 -4.20
CA SER A 4 -0.81 -0.42 -3.44
C SER A 4 -2.20 -0.67 -2.85
N LEU A 5 -3.01 -1.52 -3.49
CA LEU A 5 -4.35 -1.85 -3.01
C LEU A 5 -4.31 -2.75 -1.77
N LEU A 6 -3.30 -3.64 -1.66
CA LEU A 6 -3.06 -4.41 -0.42
C LEU A 6 -2.80 -3.47 0.76
N ASN A 7 -2.01 -2.43 0.53
CA ASN A 7 -1.77 -1.41 1.55
C ASN A 7 -3.06 -0.65 1.91
N ASP A 8 -3.89 -0.32 0.93
CA ASP A 8 -5.20 0.28 1.19
C ASP A 8 -6.14 -0.65 1.98
N PHE A 9 -6.10 -1.95 1.71
CA PHE A 9 -6.94 -2.97 2.35
C PHE A 9 -6.60 -3.13 3.83
N LEU A 10 -5.31 -3.32 4.12
CA LEU A 10 -4.81 -3.42 5.49
C LEU A 10 -5.02 -2.13 6.28
N TYR A 11 -4.95 -0.97 5.61
CA TYR A 11 -5.32 0.29 6.21
C TYR A 11 -6.84 0.35 6.48
N CYS A 12 -7.69 0.01 5.52
CA CYS A 12 -9.15 -0.05 5.66
C CYS A 12 -9.79 -0.79 4.48
N GLN A 13 -10.49 -1.90 4.76
CA GLN A 13 -11.19 -2.68 3.73
C GLN A 13 -12.18 -1.83 2.90
N ARG A 14 -12.94 -0.93 3.54
CA ARG A 14 -13.82 0.01 2.82
C ARG A 14 -13.04 0.93 1.89
N ARG A 15 -11.86 1.40 2.28
CA ARG A 15 -11.01 2.24 1.42
C ARG A 15 -10.55 1.47 0.18
N ALA A 16 -10.13 0.22 0.34
CA ALA A 16 -9.78 -0.64 -0.79
C ALA A 16 -10.98 -0.89 -1.70
N ALA A 17 -12.15 -1.22 -1.13
CA ALA A 17 -13.37 -1.44 -1.91
C ALA A 17 -13.80 -0.18 -2.68
N LEU A 18 -13.81 1.00 -2.05
CA LEU A 18 -14.13 2.26 -2.73
C LEU A 18 -13.21 2.53 -3.93
N LYS A 19 -11.92 2.18 -3.83
CA LYS A 19 -10.97 2.34 -4.95
C LYS A 19 -11.14 1.29 -6.04
N ALA A 20 -11.25 0.02 -5.66
CA ALA A 20 -11.19 -1.11 -6.59
C ALA A 20 -12.54 -1.46 -7.22
N VAL A 21 -13.63 -1.28 -6.47
CA VAL A 21 -14.99 -1.61 -6.89
C VAL A 21 -15.69 -0.37 -7.46
N GLU A 22 -15.66 0.76 -6.74
CA GLU A 22 -16.37 1.98 -7.14
C GLU A 22 -15.51 2.98 -7.92
N GLY A 23 -14.20 2.72 -8.10
CA GLY A 23 -13.31 3.60 -8.85
C GLY A 23 -13.04 4.96 -8.20
N GLN A 24 -13.26 5.09 -6.88
CA GLN A 24 -13.12 6.35 -6.16
C GLN A 24 -11.66 6.68 -5.86
N TRP A 25 -11.23 7.88 -6.25
CA TRP A 25 -9.92 8.43 -5.94
C TRP A 25 -10.09 9.76 -5.22
N GLY A 26 -9.30 10.00 -4.17
CA GLY A 26 -9.35 11.26 -3.41
C GLY A 26 -8.75 12.41 -4.21
N GLU A 27 -9.04 13.64 -3.78
CA GLU A 27 -8.62 14.90 -4.42
C GLU A 27 -7.09 15.06 -4.57
N ASN A 28 -6.29 14.23 -3.88
CA ASN A 28 -4.82 14.26 -3.92
C ASN A 28 -4.18 13.45 -5.07
N VAL A 29 -4.90 13.15 -6.16
CA VAL A 29 -4.27 12.64 -7.39
C VAL A 29 -4.40 13.70 -8.48
N HIS A 30 -3.69 14.80 -8.28
CA HIS A 30 -3.28 15.60 -9.41
C HIS A 30 -2.48 14.70 -10.36
N THR A 31 -3.13 14.39 -11.48
CA THR A 31 -2.56 13.90 -12.74
C THR A 31 -2.03 12.46 -12.75
N ILE A 32 -2.89 11.55 -13.22
CA ILE A 32 -2.54 10.28 -13.91
C ILE A 32 -1.50 10.50 -15.04
N ARG A 33 -1.31 11.75 -15.51
CA ARG A 33 -0.28 12.16 -16.48
C ARG A 33 1.06 12.63 -15.87
N GLY A 34 1.14 12.91 -14.57
CA GLY A 34 2.33 13.45 -13.90
C GLY A 34 3.28 12.36 -13.39
N ASP A 35 2.73 11.23 -12.93
CA ASP A 35 3.50 10.16 -12.28
C ASP A 35 4.27 9.28 -13.28
N LEU A 36 3.89 9.27 -14.56
CA LEU A 36 4.68 8.60 -15.59
C LEU A 36 5.95 9.37 -15.97
N ALA A 37 6.02 10.67 -15.67
CA ALA A 37 7.06 11.54 -16.20
C ALA A 37 8.17 11.89 -15.18
N HIS A 38 7.91 12.02 -13.88
CA HIS A 38 8.83 12.72 -12.97
C HIS A 38 9.21 12.04 -11.63
N GLU A 39 9.22 10.70 -11.50
CA GLU A 39 9.93 10.03 -10.38
C GLU A 39 11.26 9.39 -10.82
N HIS A 40 11.99 10.04 -11.72
CA HIS A 40 13.34 9.66 -12.12
C HIS A 40 14.45 10.47 -11.44
N ALA A 41 14.11 11.36 -10.50
CA ALA A 41 15.08 12.21 -9.82
C ALA A 41 15.33 11.72 -8.40
N ASP A 42 16.58 11.30 -8.15
CA ASP A 42 17.27 11.18 -6.86
C ASP A 42 16.38 11.08 -5.63
N LEU A 43 16.24 9.87 -5.06
CA LEU A 43 15.72 9.70 -3.69
C LEU A 43 16.72 10.34 -2.72
N PRO A 44 16.50 11.60 -2.26
CA PRO A 44 17.53 12.34 -1.58
C PRO A 44 17.76 11.72 -0.20
N GLY A 45 19.03 11.62 0.19
CA GLY A 45 19.42 11.11 1.50
C GLY A 45 19.42 9.59 1.65
N TYR A 46 19.19 8.83 0.57
CA TYR A 46 19.38 7.37 0.58
C TYR A 46 20.81 7.02 0.14
N GLU A 47 21.69 6.80 1.11
CA GLU A 47 23.09 6.41 0.87
C GLU A 47 23.22 4.88 0.71
N VAL A 48 24.06 4.45 -0.23
CA VAL A 48 24.22 3.04 -0.60
C VAL A 48 25.50 2.49 -0.01
N ALA A 49 25.42 1.32 0.63
CA ALA A 49 26.61 0.61 1.08
C ALA A 49 27.50 0.19 -0.12
N LYS A 50 28.83 0.22 0.05
CA LYS A 50 29.76 -0.24 -0.98
C LYS A 50 29.43 -1.69 -1.38
N GLY A 51 29.29 -1.93 -2.68
CA GLY A 51 29.00 -3.26 -3.24
C GLY A 51 27.51 -3.58 -3.41
N VAL A 52 26.59 -2.67 -3.08
CA VAL A 52 25.16 -2.81 -3.33
C VAL A 52 24.77 -2.03 -4.58
N LYS A 53 24.08 -2.68 -5.52
CA LYS A 53 23.49 -2.02 -6.70
C LYS A 53 22.02 -1.71 -6.42
N LEU A 54 21.60 -0.47 -6.70
CA LEU A 54 20.19 -0.11 -6.62
C LEU A 54 19.48 -0.34 -7.94
N LEU A 55 18.35 -1.04 -7.89
CA LEU A 55 17.33 -1.05 -8.93
C LEU A 55 16.23 -0.11 -8.45
N ARG A 56 16.03 1.00 -9.14
CA ARG A 56 14.97 1.95 -8.79
C ARG A 56 13.74 1.62 -9.62
N ALA A 57 12.58 1.89 -9.06
CA ALA A 57 11.33 1.84 -9.79
C ALA A 57 11.06 0.50 -10.48
N LEU A 58 11.53 -0.61 -9.88
CA LEU A 58 11.50 -1.93 -10.49
C LEU A 58 10.05 -2.44 -10.56
N PRO A 59 9.47 -2.66 -11.75
CA PRO A 59 8.18 -3.32 -11.88
C PRO A 59 8.28 -4.75 -11.34
N VAL A 60 7.29 -5.17 -10.56
CA VAL A 60 7.24 -6.50 -9.98
C VAL A 60 5.86 -7.13 -10.13
N PHE A 61 5.80 -8.45 -10.21
CA PHE A 61 4.56 -9.21 -10.31
C PHE A 61 4.67 -10.60 -9.67
N SER A 62 3.53 -11.17 -9.33
CA SER A 62 3.36 -12.55 -8.91
C SER A 62 2.07 -13.07 -9.55
N GLU A 63 2.18 -14.05 -10.44
CA GLU A 63 1.04 -14.74 -11.01
C GLU A 63 0.35 -15.58 -9.94
N ARG A 64 1.14 -16.26 -9.09
CA ARG A 64 0.64 -17.09 -7.98
C ARG A 64 -0.28 -16.32 -7.04
N LEU A 65 0.06 -15.07 -6.71
CA LEU A 65 -0.71 -14.21 -5.82
C LEU A 65 -1.65 -13.26 -6.58
N GLY A 66 -1.60 -13.23 -7.92
CA GLY A 66 -2.34 -12.28 -8.74
C GLY A 66 -1.97 -10.82 -8.44
N LEU A 67 -0.72 -10.54 -8.08
CA LEU A 67 -0.23 -9.21 -7.70
C LEU A 67 0.67 -8.59 -8.77
N SER A 68 0.65 -7.27 -8.84
CA SER A 68 1.50 -6.48 -9.72
C SER A 68 1.74 -5.10 -9.14
N GLY A 69 2.90 -4.50 -9.38
CA GLY A 69 3.18 -3.15 -8.96
C GLY A 69 4.63 -2.77 -9.18
N LYS A 70 5.17 -1.98 -8.27
CA LYS A 70 6.49 -1.39 -8.36
C LYS A 70 7.15 -1.41 -6.99
N CYS A 71 8.44 -1.72 -6.96
CA CYS A 71 9.30 -1.45 -5.80
C CYS A 71 10.01 -0.11 -6.01
N ASP A 72 10.00 0.76 -5.01
CA ASP A 72 10.68 2.06 -5.09
C ASP A 72 12.19 1.87 -5.29
N ILE A 73 12.78 1.04 -4.43
CA ILE A 73 14.17 0.61 -4.48
C ILE A 73 14.20 -0.91 -4.28
N VAL A 74 15.09 -1.58 -4.99
CA VAL A 74 15.57 -2.92 -4.66
C VAL A 74 17.09 -2.88 -4.58
N GLU A 75 17.61 -3.22 -3.41
CA GLU A 75 19.03 -3.43 -3.19
C GLU A 75 19.42 -4.80 -3.72
N ARG A 76 20.39 -4.84 -4.63
CA ARG A 76 20.99 -6.06 -5.15
C ARG A 76 22.42 -6.17 -4.64
N TYR A 77 22.67 -7.20 -3.84
CA TYR A 77 23.97 -7.48 -3.25
C TYR A 77 24.87 -8.26 -4.23
N SER A 78 26.16 -8.37 -3.90
CA SER A 78 27.17 -9.02 -4.74
C SER A 78 26.98 -10.53 -4.89
N ASP A 79 26.39 -11.18 -3.88
CA ASP A 79 25.94 -12.58 -3.92
C ASP A 79 24.65 -12.76 -4.77
N GLY A 80 24.08 -11.65 -5.23
CA GLY A 80 22.83 -11.59 -5.99
C GLY A 80 21.58 -11.77 -5.13
N SER A 81 21.68 -11.62 -3.81
CA SER A 81 20.53 -11.43 -2.93
C SER A 81 19.81 -10.12 -3.28
N LEU A 82 18.49 -10.11 -3.14
CA LEU A 82 17.63 -8.95 -3.36
C LEU A 82 16.96 -8.55 -2.05
N SER A 83 16.80 -7.24 -1.83
CA SER A 83 16.11 -6.68 -0.67
C SER A 83 15.28 -5.47 -1.12
N PRO A 84 13.94 -5.53 -1.10
CA PRO A 84 13.11 -4.38 -1.42
C PRO A 84 13.21 -3.33 -0.32
N VAL A 85 13.18 -2.06 -0.71
CA VAL A 85 13.18 -0.93 0.20
C VAL A 85 12.06 0.04 -0.15
N GLU A 86 11.10 0.16 0.77
CA GLU A 86 9.96 1.09 0.67
C GLU A 86 10.40 2.48 1.13
N TYR A 87 10.25 3.48 0.27
CA TYR A 87 10.71 4.84 0.54
C TYR A 87 9.56 5.74 0.99
N LYS A 88 9.59 6.20 2.25
CA LYS A 88 8.59 7.11 2.80
C LYS A 88 9.14 8.54 2.88
N LYS A 89 8.56 9.44 2.06
CA LYS A 89 8.87 10.89 2.07
C LYS A 89 8.39 11.58 3.36
N GLY A 90 7.25 11.17 3.90
CA GLY A 90 6.55 11.85 5.01
C GLY A 90 6.96 11.44 6.43
N LYS A 91 6.36 12.10 7.43
CA LYS A 91 6.43 11.69 8.83
C LYS A 91 5.84 10.30 9.02
N ARG A 92 6.41 9.55 9.97
CA ARG A 92 5.90 8.25 10.40
C ARG A 92 4.42 8.36 10.79
N ARG A 93 3.57 7.50 10.26
CA ARG A 93 2.13 7.48 10.61
C ARG A 93 1.86 6.39 11.65
N GLN A 94 0.76 6.52 12.38
CA GLN A 94 0.42 5.59 13.48
C GLN A 94 0.04 4.18 12.98
N PHE A 95 -0.41 4.05 11.73
CA PHE A 95 -0.80 2.79 11.09
C PHE A 95 0.05 2.56 9.85
N GLU A 96 1.25 2.04 10.05
CA GLU A 96 2.15 1.62 8.97
C GLU A 96 1.93 0.13 8.71
N ASN A 97 1.01 -0.17 7.80
CA ASN A 97 0.79 -1.51 7.27
C ASN A 97 1.80 -1.86 6.13
N ASP A 98 2.95 -1.18 6.16
CA ASP A 98 4.02 -1.24 5.18
C ASP A 98 4.69 -2.63 5.17
N ASP A 99 4.73 -3.33 6.30
CA ASP A 99 5.46 -4.61 6.43
C ASP A 99 4.87 -5.70 5.53
N ALA A 100 3.54 -5.79 5.47
CA ALA A 100 2.87 -6.75 4.60
C ALA A 100 2.94 -6.34 3.13
N GLN A 101 2.86 -5.05 2.82
CA GLN A 101 3.07 -4.57 1.43
C GLN A 101 4.49 -4.85 0.96
N LEU A 102 5.48 -4.60 1.81
CA LEU A 102 6.89 -4.87 1.57
C LEU A 102 7.17 -6.38 1.48
N CYS A 103 6.50 -7.19 2.28
CA CYS A 103 6.54 -8.65 2.16
C CYS A 103 5.93 -9.12 0.84
N ALA A 104 4.82 -8.52 0.38
CA ALA A 104 4.23 -8.84 -0.92
C ALA A 104 5.16 -8.46 -2.09
N GLN A 105 5.87 -7.34 -2.00
CA GLN A 105 6.94 -6.98 -2.94
C GLN A 105 8.05 -8.05 -2.95
N ALA A 106 8.48 -8.51 -1.77
CA ALA A 106 9.47 -9.58 -1.65
C ALA A 106 8.99 -10.89 -2.30
N LEU A 107 7.75 -11.31 -2.06
CA LEU A 107 7.16 -12.51 -2.68
C LEU A 107 7.11 -12.39 -4.21
N CYS A 108 6.82 -11.19 -4.76
CA CYS A 108 6.90 -10.95 -6.20
C CYS A 108 8.35 -11.08 -6.72
N LEU A 109 9.33 -10.53 -6.01
CA LEU A 109 10.75 -10.67 -6.37
C LEU A 109 11.20 -12.14 -6.33
N GLU A 110 10.75 -12.90 -5.33
CA GLU A 110 11.08 -14.33 -5.22
C GLU A 110 10.57 -15.11 -6.44
N GLU A 111 9.34 -14.87 -6.86
CA GLU A 111 8.74 -15.52 -8.03
C GLU A 111 9.43 -15.13 -9.34
N MET A 112 9.72 -13.83 -9.52
CA MET A 112 10.36 -13.34 -10.74
C MET A 112 11.81 -13.78 -10.91
N PHE A 113 12.57 -13.87 -9.82
CA PHE A 113 14.01 -14.12 -9.86
C PHE A 113 14.40 -15.53 -9.40
N GLY A 114 13.45 -16.32 -8.90
CA GLY A 114 13.68 -17.69 -8.43
C GLY A 114 14.63 -17.77 -7.23
N ARG A 115 14.69 -16.73 -6.40
CA ARG A 115 15.63 -16.60 -5.27
C ARG A 115 14.90 -16.12 -4.02
N PRO A 116 15.21 -16.66 -2.83
CA PRO A 116 14.58 -16.21 -1.60
C PRO A 116 14.98 -14.77 -1.25
N VAL A 117 14.02 -14.00 -0.78
CA VAL A 117 14.16 -12.64 -0.28
C VAL A 117 13.79 -12.67 1.20
N LYS A 118 14.79 -12.58 2.08
CA LYS A 118 14.60 -12.78 3.53
C LYS A 118 14.30 -11.49 4.29
N TYR A 119 14.80 -10.37 3.78
CA TYR A 119 14.73 -9.08 4.44
C TYR A 119 14.33 -8.00 3.44
N GLY A 120 13.69 -6.96 3.96
CA GLY A 120 13.48 -5.69 3.30
C GLY A 120 13.71 -4.55 4.28
N ALA A 121 13.51 -3.32 3.83
CA ALA A 121 13.54 -2.18 4.72
C ALA A 121 12.48 -1.11 4.40
N VAL A 122 12.08 -0.38 5.43
CA VAL A 122 11.34 0.88 5.28
C VAL A 122 12.29 2.02 5.60
N PHE A 123 12.43 2.96 4.66
CA PHE A 123 13.29 4.14 4.82
C PHE A 123 12.47 5.42 4.90
N HIS A 124 12.59 6.13 6.02
CA HIS A 124 11.94 7.43 6.23
C HIS A 124 12.90 8.57 5.89
N ALA A 125 12.64 9.26 4.80
CA ALA A 125 13.49 10.35 4.30
C ALA A 125 13.58 11.52 5.29
N ALA A 126 12.45 11.90 5.88
CA ALA A 126 12.37 13.04 6.80
C ALA A 126 13.23 12.88 8.06
N SER A 127 13.42 11.64 8.53
CA SER A 127 14.20 11.33 9.72
C SER A 127 15.52 10.61 9.43
N LYS A 128 15.80 10.28 8.16
CA LYS A 128 16.89 9.42 7.71
C LYS A 128 16.98 8.09 8.46
N ARG A 129 15.84 7.54 8.90
CA ARG A 129 15.79 6.28 9.65
C ARG A 129 15.45 5.13 8.72
N ARG A 130 16.21 4.04 8.85
CA ARG A 130 15.97 2.76 8.21
C ARG A 130 15.45 1.77 9.26
N ARG A 131 14.35 1.10 8.95
CA ARG A 131 13.82 -0.02 9.74
C ARG A 131 13.88 -1.27 8.89
N GLU A 132 14.67 -2.23 9.31
CA GLU A 132 14.72 -3.54 8.66
C GLU A 132 13.49 -4.36 9.04
N VAL A 133 13.01 -5.16 8.09
CA VAL A 133 11.87 -6.05 8.23
C VAL A 133 12.32 -7.44 7.81
N GLU A 134 12.25 -8.39 8.73
CA GLU A 134 12.43 -9.80 8.42
C GLU A 134 11.12 -10.40 7.94
N PHE A 135 11.15 -11.10 6.80
CA PHE A 135 9.98 -11.77 6.24
C PHE A 135 9.81 -13.15 6.87
N THR A 136 9.39 -13.16 8.14
CA THR A 136 9.11 -14.38 8.90
C THR A 136 7.97 -15.19 8.27
N ALA A 137 7.83 -16.45 8.67
CA ALA A 137 6.74 -17.31 8.20
C ALA A 137 5.37 -16.73 8.56
N GLU A 138 5.25 -16.10 9.73
CA GLU A 138 4.03 -15.45 10.20
C GLU A 138 3.67 -14.24 9.33
N LEU A 139 4.64 -13.35 9.05
CA LEU A 139 4.41 -12.18 8.21
C LEU A 139 4.03 -12.58 6.78
N ARG A 140 4.69 -13.61 6.24
CA ARG A 140 4.36 -14.17 4.92
C ARG A 140 2.94 -14.70 4.90
N LYS A 141 2.56 -15.48 5.91
CA LYS A 141 1.20 -16.01 6.02
C LYS A 141 0.17 -14.88 6.12
N THR A 142 0.36 -13.91 7.00
CA THR A 142 -0.55 -12.76 7.12
C THR A 142 -0.66 -11.97 5.81
N THR A 143 0.44 -11.84 5.07
CA THR A 143 0.45 -11.17 3.77
C THR A 143 -0.35 -11.95 2.73
N GLU A 144 -0.14 -13.25 2.61
CA GLU A 144 -0.87 -14.11 1.68
C GLU A 144 -2.37 -14.19 2.02
N ASP A 145 -2.71 -14.32 3.31
CA ASP A 145 -4.10 -14.29 3.80
C ASP A 145 -4.79 -12.96 3.43
N ALA A 146 -4.12 -11.82 3.68
CA ALA A 146 -4.66 -10.51 3.33
C ALA A 146 -4.82 -10.31 1.81
N VAL A 147 -3.94 -10.89 1.00
CA VAL A 147 -4.06 -10.88 -0.46
C VAL A 147 -5.27 -11.70 -0.90
N ALA A 148 -5.47 -12.88 -0.32
CA ALA A 148 -6.63 -13.72 -0.61
C ALA A 148 -7.95 -13.03 -0.23
N GLU A 149 -8.03 -12.44 0.96
CA GLU A 149 -9.20 -11.67 1.40
C GLU A 149 -9.47 -10.45 0.50
N LEU A 150 -8.42 -9.76 0.05
CA LEU A 150 -8.57 -8.63 -0.86
C LEU A 150 -9.09 -9.07 -2.23
N HIS A 151 -8.64 -10.21 -2.77
CA HIS A 151 -9.23 -10.77 -4.00
C HIS A 151 -10.71 -11.08 -3.82
N GLN A 152 -11.09 -11.70 -2.70
CA GLN A 152 -12.51 -11.96 -2.39
C GLN A 152 -13.32 -10.67 -2.28
N LEU A 153 -12.79 -9.64 -1.63
CA LEU A 153 -13.45 -8.33 -1.51
C LEU A 153 -13.74 -7.74 -2.90
N VAL A 154 -12.76 -7.79 -3.81
CA VAL A 154 -12.92 -7.27 -5.17
C VAL A 154 -13.89 -8.13 -6.00
N GLU A 155 -13.79 -9.45 -5.89
CA GLU A 155 -14.64 -10.40 -6.61
C GLU A 155 -16.12 -10.28 -6.21
N THR A 156 -16.41 -10.11 -4.92
CA THR A 156 -17.79 -9.91 -4.45
C THR A 156 -18.39 -8.58 -4.90
N GLY A 157 -17.55 -7.60 -5.25
CA GLY A 157 -17.98 -6.26 -5.60
C GLY A 157 -18.72 -5.54 -4.48
N THR A 158 -18.54 -5.97 -3.22
CA THR A 158 -19.23 -5.38 -2.07
C THR A 158 -18.36 -4.32 -1.40
N VAL A 159 -18.99 -3.19 -1.05
CA VAL A 159 -18.33 -2.13 -0.26
C VAL A 159 -18.75 -2.25 1.19
N PRO A 160 -17.86 -2.71 2.10
CA PRO A 160 -18.22 -2.91 3.50
C PRO A 160 -18.56 -1.58 4.17
N LEU A 161 -19.41 -1.62 5.19
CA LEU A 161 -19.81 -0.43 5.96
C LEU A 161 -18.60 0.29 6.54
N ALA A 162 -18.73 1.61 6.71
CA ALA A 162 -17.66 2.39 7.31
C ALA A 162 -17.54 2.05 8.80
N VAL A 163 -16.30 1.87 9.26
CA VAL A 163 -15.99 1.83 10.69
C VAL A 163 -15.14 3.05 10.98
N PHE A 164 -15.70 4.02 11.70
CA PHE A 164 -14.96 5.22 12.08
C PHE A 164 -13.84 4.84 13.06
N LYS A 165 -12.62 5.28 12.75
CA LYS A 165 -11.44 5.13 13.59
C LYS A 165 -10.57 6.38 13.50
N PRO A 166 -9.69 6.67 14.47
CA PRO A 166 -8.85 7.87 14.45
C PRO A 166 -8.07 8.05 13.14
N ALA A 167 -7.58 6.96 12.55
CA ALA A 167 -6.88 6.98 11.27
C ALA A 167 -7.70 7.62 10.14
N CYS A 168 -9.04 7.55 10.18
CA CYS A 168 -9.91 8.08 9.13
C CYS A 168 -9.67 9.56 8.83
N GLU A 169 -9.28 10.37 9.83
CA GLU A 169 -9.03 11.80 9.65
C GLU A 169 -7.86 12.09 8.70
N GLU A 170 -6.92 11.14 8.56
CA GLU A 170 -5.81 11.21 7.61
C GLU A 170 -6.09 10.47 6.29
N CYS A 171 -7.27 9.88 6.14
CA CYS A 171 -7.64 9.11 4.97
C CYS A 171 -7.92 10.04 3.78
N SER A 172 -7.27 9.77 2.64
CA SER A 172 -7.49 10.51 1.39
C SER A 172 -8.94 10.44 0.87
N LEU A 173 -9.71 9.44 1.32
CA LEU A 173 -11.12 9.27 0.95
C LEU A 173 -12.06 9.75 2.06
N TYR A 174 -11.61 10.48 3.07
CA TYR A 174 -12.47 10.91 4.18
C TYR A 174 -13.73 11.66 3.71
N ARG A 175 -13.57 12.59 2.76
CA ARG A 175 -14.67 13.40 2.21
C ARG A 175 -15.64 12.62 1.33
N ILE A 176 -15.19 11.50 0.76
CA ILE A 176 -16.01 10.59 -0.05
C ILE A 176 -16.71 9.57 0.85
N CYS A 177 -15.97 8.99 1.78
CA CYS A 177 -16.45 7.95 2.68
C CYS A 177 -17.38 8.50 3.77
N LEU A 178 -17.14 9.73 4.25
CA LEU A 178 -17.86 10.37 5.35
C LEU A 178 -18.11 9.44 6.56
N PRO A 179 -17.05 8.83 7.13
CA PRO A 179 -17.18 7.71 8.06
C PRO A 179 -17.95 8.04 9.34
N GLN A 180 -18.01 9.31 9.77
CA GLN A 180 -18.82 9.72 10.92
C GLN A 180 -20.32 9.61 10.65
N ILE A 181 -20.74 9.74 9.39
CA ILE A 181 -22.14 9.64 8.97
C ILE A 181 -22.44 8.21 8.49
N THR A 182 -21.55 7.61 7.69
CA THR A 182 -21.78 6.30 7.07
C THR A 182 -21.52 5.11 7.98
N SER A 183 -20.93 5.33 9.17
CA SER A 183 -20.71 4.24 10.14
C SER A 183 -21.95 3.85 10.93
N ARG A 184 -23.02 4.66 10.89
CA ARG A 184 -24.29 4.36 11.57
C ARG A 184 -25.44 4.43 10.55
N PRO A 185 -26.18 3.33 10.32
CA PRO A 185 -27.28 3.31 9.34
C PRO A 185 -28.34 4.40 9.60
N GLY A 186 -28.65 4.67 10.87
CA GLY A 186 -29.64 5.68 11.25
C GLY A 186 -29.21 7.14 11.04
N SER A 187 -27.91 7.45 11.01
CA SER A 187 -27.45 8.82 10.71
C SER A 187 -27.52 9.14 9.22
N LEU A 188 -27.34 8.14 8.35
CA LEU A 188 -27.53 8.32 6.91
C LEU A 188 -28.99 8.65 6.56
N ALA A 189 -29.94 7.91 7.15
CA ALA A 189 -31.36 8.18 6.93
C ALA A 189 -31.75 9.60 7.37
N ARG A 190 -31.29 10.04 8.55
CA ARG A 190 -31.53 11.41 9.04
C ARG A 190 -30.87 12.49 8.19
N ALA A 191 -29.60 12.29 7.81
CA ALA A 191 -28.90 13.24 6.95
C ALA A 191 -29.56 13.36 5.56
N ALA A 192 -30.08 12.26 5.02
CA ALA A 192 -30.85 12.28 3.79
C ALA A 192 -32.16 13.06 3.96
N GLU A 193 -32.92 12.81 5.03
CA GLU A 193 -34.14 13.60 5.32
C GLU A 193 -33.84 15.10 5.45
N ASP A 194 -32.76 15.49 6.11
CA ASP A 194 -32.39 16.90 6.31
C ASP A 194 -31.96 17.58 4.99
N LEU A 195 -31.31 16.86 4.07
CA LEU A 195 -30.90 17.38 2.76
C LEU A 195 -32.09 17.64 1.82
N TYR A 196 -33.17 16.87 1.95
CA TYR A 196 -34.37 16.99 1.10
C TYR A 196 -35.51 17.78 1.76
N ARG A 197 -35.33 18.28 2.99
CA ARG A 197 -36.18 19.32 3.58
C ARG A 197 -35.76 20.71 3.08
N THR A 198 -36.03 20.98 1.82
CA THR A 198 -36.20 22.35 1.28
C THR A 198 -37.68 22.72 1.28
#